data_AF-Q83X11-F1
#
_entry.id   AF-Q83X11-F1
#
_cell.length_a   1.000
_cell.length_b   1.000
_cell.length_c   1.000
_cell.angle_alpha   90.00
_cell.angle_beta   90.00
_cell.angle_gamma   90.00
#
_symmetry.space_group_name_H-M   'P 1'
#
loop_
_entity.id
_entity.type
_entity.pdbx_description
1 polymer ?
#
loop_
_entity_poly.entity_id
_entity_poly.type
_entity_poly.pdbx_seq_one_letter_code
_entity_poly.pdbx_strand_id
1 'polypeptide(L)'
;MSSMLQDSQLTDESEVVWLEDPEDLDYVRQALDKVPTRKGKPRYSRDGRLIGYTNLHPGAASDPDSGLFARRAFFLLPHDRDKEPQGPYSVGAPGEAVDPRTIEPGKVGAKTLRSQKGRTAEIAAASG
;
A
#
# COMPACT_ATOMS: atom_id res chain seq x y z
N MET A 1 -16.37 -6.78 -9.01
CA MET A 1 -15.80 -6.50 -7.68
C MET A 1 -14.77 -5.40 -7.86
N SER A 2 -14.90 -4.26 -7.17
CA SER A 2 -13.88 -3.20 -7.27
C SER A 2 -12.61 -3.66 -6.57
N SER A 3 -11.45 -3.58 -7.23
CA SER A 3 -10.14 -3.85 -6.62
C SER A 3 -9.64 -2.70 -5.73
N MET A 4 -10.41 -1.60 -5.66
CA MET A 4 -10.05 -0.38 -4.95
C MET A 4 -10.56 -0.41 -3.52
N LEU A 5 -9.65 -0.18 -2.56
CA LEU A 5 -10.00 0.04 -1.16
C LEU A 5 -10.79 1.34 -0.99
N GLN A 6 -11.60 1.38 0.05
CA GLN A 6 -12.34 2.55 0.51
C GLN A 6 -11.96 2.87 1.96
N ASP A 7 -11.99 4.15 2.35
CA ASP A 7 -11.66 4.62 3.71
C ASP A 7 -12.50 3.91 4.78
N SER A 8 -13.75 3.58 4.48
CA SER A 8 -14.66 2.83 5.36
C SER A 8 -14.14 1.44 5.76
N GLN A 9 -13.19 0.89 5.01
CA GLN A 9 -12.58 -0.41 5.29
C GLN A 9 -11.31 -0.30 6.15
N LEU A 10 -10.87 0.92 6.48
CA LEU A 10 -9.58 1.22 7.10
C LEU A 10 -9.73 1.89 8.47
N THR A 11 -10.95 2.10 8.95
CA THR A 11 -11.27 2.90 10.16
C THR A 11 -10.62 2.38 11.44
N ASP A 12 -10.24 1.11 11.48
CA ASP A 12 -9.61 0.47 12.64
C ASP A 12 -8.08 0.59 12.67
N GLU A 13 -7.46 1.16 11.63
CA GLU A 13 -6.01 1.33 11.57
C GLU A 13 -5.51 2.37 12.57
N SER A 14 -4.50 2.00 13.35
CA SER A 14 -3.89 2.88 14.35
C SER A 14 -2.60 3.53 13.89
N GLU A 15 -1.78 2.82 13.11
CA GLU A 15 -0.50 3.30 12.61
C GLU A 15 -0.11 2.58 11.32
N VAL A 16 0.73 3.26 10.53
CA VAL A 16 1.42 2.69 9.37
C VAL A 16 2.86 2.39 9.80
N VAL A 17 3.31 1.16 9.57
CA VAL A 17 4.67 0.72 9.83
C VAL A 17 5.36 0.42 8.51
N TRP A 18 6.40 1.18 8.22
CA TRP A 18 7.25 1.00 7.06
C TRP A 18 8.45 0.10 7.40
N LEU A 19 8.72 -0.89 6.54
CA LEU A 19 9.89 -1.76 6.62
C LEU A 19 11.04 -1.25 5.73
N GLU A 20 10.70 -0.45 4.73
CA GLU A 20 11.62 0.23 3.81
C GLU A 20 11.20 1.69 3.70
N ASP A 21 12.11 2.58 3.31
CA ASP A 21 11.81 4.00 3.20
C ASP A 21 10.79 4.27 2.08
N PRO A 22 9.57 4.76 2.39
CA PRO A 22 8.57 5.08 1.38
C PRO A 22 9.02 6.22 0.45
N GLU A 23 9.95 7.07 0.90
CA GLU A 23 10.46 8.18 0.09
C GLU A 23 11.25 7.71 -1.12
N ASP A 24 11.70 6.45 -1.17
CA ASP A 24 12.43 5.90 -2.31
C ASP A 24 11.53 5.28 -3.39
N LEU A 25 10.23 5.16 -3.15
CA LEU A 25 9.32 4.38 -4.00
C LEU A 25 8.36 5.28 -4.78
N ASP A 26 8.23 5.05 -6.09
CA ASP A 26 7.25 5.81 -6.89
C ASP A 26 5.82 5.54 -6.44
N TYR A 27 5.51 4.28 -6.15
CA TYR A 27 4.25 3.81 -5.61
C TYR A 27 4.46 2.59 -4.72
N VAL A 28 3.42 2.23 -3.97
CA VAL A 28 3.23 0.90 -3.39
C VAL A 28 1.87 0.36 -3.81
N ARG A 29 1.73 -0.95 -3.94
CA ARG A 29 0.41 -1.60 -4.00
C ARG A 29 -0.16 -1.69 -2.59
N GLN A 30 -1.48 -1.63 -2.45
CA GLN A 30 -2.16 -1.82 -1.17
C GLN A 30 -3.23 -2.92 -1.29
N ALA A 31 -3.35 -3.74 -0.25
CA ALA A 31 -4.41 -4.75 -0.13
C ALA A 31 -4.74 -5.00 1.35
N LEU A 32 -5.94 -5.51 1.62
CA LEU A 32 -6.28 -6.04 2.95
C LEU A 32 -5.94 -7.53 3.02
N ASP A 33 -5.10 -7.87 4.01
CA ASP A 33 -4.76 -9.24 4.37
C ASP A 33 -5.55 -9.66 5.61
N LYS A 34 -6.07 -10.89 5.61
CA LYS A 34 -6.66 -11.50 6.81
C LYS A 34 -5.56 -12.15 7.64
N VAL A 35 -5.31 -11.64 8.85
CA VAL A 35 -4.21 -12.09 9.72
C VAL A 35 -4.68 -12.31 11.16
N PRO A 36 -4.04 -13.20 11.95
CA PRO A 36 -4.52 -13.55 13.28
C PRO A 36 -4.21 -12.51 14.37
N THR A 37 -3.42 -11.48 14.06
CA THR A 37 -2.96 -10.49 15.04
C THR A 37 -3.28 -9.06 14.60
N ARG A 38 -3.69 -8.22 15.56
CA ARG A 38 -3.93 -6.78 15.34
C ARG A 38 -2.65 -5.97 15.09
N LYS A 39 -1.51 -6.44 15.60
CA LYS A 39 -0.24 -5.70 15.58
C LYS A 39 0.97 -6.58 15.28
N GLY A 40 2.06 -5.92 14.96
CA GLY A 40 3.35 -6.55 14.63
C GLY A 40 3.40 -6.99 13.18
N LYS A 41 4.62 -7.29 12.70
CA LYS A 41 4.85 -7.69 11.30
C LYS A 41 4.02 -8.94 10.97
N PRO A 42 3.05 -8.86 10.04
CA PRO A 42 2.25 -10.01 9.66
C PRO A 42 3.12 -11.04 8.93
N ARG A 43 2.71 -12.30 8.98
CA ARG A 43 3.26 -13.30 8.06
C ARG A 43 2.84 -12.89 6.64
N TYR A 44 3.81 -12.70 5.76
CA TYR A 44 3.58 -12.31 4.39
C TYR A 44 3.91 -13.48 3.45
N SER A 45 2.90 -13.93 2.70
CA SER A 45 3.02 -15.09 1.81
C SER A 45 2.58 -14.79 0.38
N ARG A 46 2.31 -13.53 0.05
CA ARG A 46 2.06 -13.09 -1.32
C ARG A 46 3.38 -13.05 -2.08
N ASP A 47 3.29 -13.11 -3.40
CA ASP A 47 4.42 -12.82 -4.26
C ASP A 47 4.93 -11.39 -4.02
N GLY A 48 6.23 -11.20 -4.30
CA GLY A 48 6.89 -9.92 -4.12
C GLY A 48 7.34 -9.67 -2.67
N ARG A 49 7.49 -8.39 -2.34
CA ARG A 49 8.10 -7.92 -1.09
C ARG A 49 7.15 -7.04 -0.31
N LEU A 50 7.07 -7.28 1.00
CA LEU A 50 6.32 -6.45 1.93
C LEU A 50 7.12 -5.17 2.22
N ILE A 51 6.56 -4.02 1.85
CA ILE A 51 7.14 -2.69 2.07
C ILE A 51 6.71 -2.12 3.42
N GLY A 52 5.48 -2.39 3.82
CA GLY A 52 4.90 -1.88 5.05
C GLY A 52 3.55 -2.50 5.33
N TYR A 53 2.98 -2.17 6.48
CA TYR A 53 1.68 -2.66 6.90
C TYR A 53 1.05 -1.71 7.91
N THR A 54 -0.24 -1.88 8.18
CA THR A 54 -0.90 -1.18 9.27
C THR A 54 -1.04 -2.06 10.51
N ASN A 55 -0.92 -1.46 11.69
CA ASN A 55 -1.45 -2.06 12.92
C ASN A 55 -2.86 -1.52 13.15
N LEU A 56 -3.65 -2.27 13.91
CA LEU A 56 -5.00 -1.87 14.28
C LEU A 56 -5.06 -1.34 15.71
N HIS A 57 -6.10 -0.57 16.00
CA HIS A 57 -6.45 -0.21 17.38
C HIS A 57 -6.74 -1.47 18.22
N PRO A 58 -6.48 -1.44 19.55
CA PRO A 58 -6.76 -2.58 20.43
C PRO A 58 -8.22 -3.05 20.40
N GLY A 59 -9.16 -2.13 20.15
CA GLY A 59 -10.60 -2.40 20.06
C GLY A 59 -11.09 -2.91 18.70
N ALA A 60 -10.23 -3.00 17.70
CA ALA A 60 -10.62 -3.44 16.36
C ALA A 60 -11.25 -4.85 16.40
N ALA A 61 -12.38 -5.00 15.71
CA ALA A 61 -13.11 -6.26 15.67
C ALA A 61 -12.43 -7.24 14.69
N SER A 62 -12.42 -8.52 15.03
CA SER A 62 -12.12 -9.56 14.05
C SER A 62 -13.34 -9.87 13.21
N ASP A 63 -13.12 -10.35 11.99
CA ASP A 63 -14.13 -11.00 11.17
C ASP A 63 -14.80 -12.13 11.98
N PRO A 64 -16.15 -12.12 12.14
CA PRO A 64 -16.84 -13.03 13.05
C PRO A 64 -16.79 -14.49 12.60
N ASP A 65 -16.64 -14.74 11.30
CA ASP A 65 -16.63 -16.10 10.74
C ASP A 65 -15.24 -16.74 10.87
N SER A 66 -14.17 -15.97 10.67
CA SER A 66 -12.80 -16.48 10.64
C SER A 66 -11.98 -16.17 11.90
N GLY A 67 -12.41 -15.20 12.72
CA GLY A 67 -11.62 -14.68 13.84
C GLY A 67 -10.38 -13.89 13.41
N LEU A 68 -10.21 -13.59 12.12
CA LEU A 68 -9.05 -12.87 11.58
C LEU A 68 -9.30 -11.37 11.50
N PHE A 69 -8.22 -10.60 11.54
CA PHE A 69 -8.23 -9.16 11.38
C PHE A 69 -7.88 -8.79 9.95
N ALA A 70 -8.64 -7.86 9.35
CA ALA A 70 -8.26 -7.25 8.08
C ALA A 70 -7.20 -6.18 8.36
N ARG A 71 -5.99 -6.37 7.84
CA ARG A 71 -4.88 -5.42 7.98
C ARG A 71 -4.33 -5.05 6.62
N ARG A 72 -4.06 -3.76 6.41
CA ARG A 72 -3.55 -3.30 5.14
C ARG A 72 -2.07 -3.63 5.02
N ALA A 73 -1.71 -4.26 3.92
CA ALA A 73 -0.34 -4.54 3.53
C ALA A 73 0.03 -3.67 2.34
N PHE A 74 1.24 -3.12 2.38
CA PHE A 74 1.86 -2.37 1.30
C PHE A 74 2.97 -3.20 0.70
N PHE A 75 2.93 -3.44 -0.61
CA PHE A 75 3.82 -4.39 -1.26
C PHE A 75 4.20 -3.97 -2.68
N LEU A 76 5.27 -4.59 -3.19
CA LEU A 76 5.71 -4.48 -4.58
C LEU A 76 6.01 -5.86 -5.15
N LEU A 77 5.62 -6.07 -6.40
CA LEU A 77 5.86 -7.31 -7.15
C LEU A 77 7.17 -7.21 -7.96
N PRO A 78 7.78 -8.34 -8.37
CA PRO A 78 9.04 -8.31 -9.12
C PRO A 78 9.02 -7.50 -10.43
N HIS A 79 7.84 -7.36 -11.05
CA HIS A 79 7.64 -6.64 -12.32
C HIS A 79 7.10 -5.21 -12.11
N ASP A 80 7.04 -4.73 -10.87
CA ASP A 80 6.72 -3.33 -10.59
C ASP A 80 7.90 -2.42 -10.95
N ARG A 81 7.59 -1.13 -11.15
CA ARG A 81 8.53 -0.14 -11.73
C ARG A 81 9.84 0.00 -10.97
N ASP A 82 9.84 -0.30 -9.66
CA ASP A 82 11.05 -0.21 -8.83
C ASP A 82 12.14 -1.20 -9.25
N LYS A 83 11.76 -2.36 -9.80
CA LYS A 83 12.68 -3.37 -10.34
C LYS A 83 12.73 -3.37 -11.86
N GLU A 84 11.60 -3.07 -12.51
CA GLU A 84 11.47 -3.03 -13.95
C GLU A 84 10.98 -1.66 -14.43
N PRO A 85 11.84 -0.61 -14.40
CA PRO A 85 11.43 0.74 -14.76
C PRO A 85 10.95 0.89 -16.22
N GLN A 86 11.42 0.00 -17.10
CA GLN A 86 10.99 -0.09 -18.51
C GLN A 86 9.94 -1.19 -18.74
N GLY A 87 9.44 -1.81 -17.67
CA GLY A 87 8.49 -2.91 -17.70
C GLY A 87 7.05 -2.46 -17.95
N PRO A 88 6.06 -3.32 -17.59
CA PRO A 88 4.64 -3.08 -17.85
C PRO A 88 4.10 -1.77 -17.26
N TYR A 89 4.72 -1.28 -16.20
CA TYR A 89 4.33 -0.06 -15.48
C TYR A 89 5.22 1.14 -15.77
N SER A 90 5.88 1.18 -16.94
CA SER A 90 6.69 2.32 -17.38
C SER A 90 5.89 3.61 -17.63
N VAL A 91 4.61 3.50 -17.99
CA VAL A 91 3.74 4.65 -18.34
C VAL A 91 2.54 4.86 -17.41
N GLY A 92 2.35 3.98 -16.44
CA GLY A 92 1.21 3.96 -15.54
C GLY A 92 1.49 3.08 -14.33
N ALA A 93 0.56 3.00 -13.39
CA ALA A 93 0.71 2.16 -12.20
C ALA A 93 -0.43 1.13 -12.12
N PRO A 94 -0.27 0.05 -11.33
CA PRO A 94 -1.36 -0.87 -11.00
C PRO A 94 -2.62 -0.14 -10.48
N GLY A 95 -3.78 -0.75 -10.64
CA GLY A 95 -5.06 -0.16 -10.23
C GLY A 95 -5.07 0.22 -8.74
N GLU A 96 -4.59 -0.68 -7.90
CA GLU A 96 -4.47 -0.52 -6.45
C GLU A 96 -3.26 0.34 -6.02
N ALA A 97 -2.33 0.66 -6.93
CA ALA A 97 -1.11 1.36 -6.57
C ALA A 97 -1.35 2.85 -6.24
N VAL A 98 -0.70 3.31 -5.18
CA VAL A 98 -0.84 4.65 -4.62
C VAL A 98 0.53 5.23 -4.21
N ASP A 99 0.60 6.55 -4.09
CA ASP A 99 1.79 7.23 -3.60
C ASP A 99 1.97 6.97 -2.10
N PRO A 100 3.07 6.35 -1.66
CA PRO A 100 3.26 6.00 -0.27
C PRO A 100 3.32 7.22 0.66
N ARG A 101 3.68 8.41 0.14
CA ARG A 101 3.71 9.66 0.92
C ARG A 101 2.33 10.18 1.33
N THR A 102 1.28 9.66 0.70
CA THR A 102 -0.11 10.08 0.94
C THR A 102 -0.86 9.12 1.85
N ILE A 103 -0.19 8.06 2.31
CA ILE A 103 -0.80 7.02 3.13
C ILE A 103 -0.85 7.47 4.59
N GLU A 104 -2.05 7.48 5.13
CA GLU A 104 -2.34 7.69 6.54
C GLU A 104 -3.22 6.54 7.05
N PRO A 105 -3.18 6.22 8.36
CA PRO A 105 -4.16 5.33 8.97
C PRO A 105 -5.60 5.79 8.64
N GLY A 106 -6.45 4.87 8.22
CA GLY A 106 -7.86 5.16 7.95
C GLY A 106 -8.15 5.83 6.61
N LYS A 107 -7.12 6.18 5.83
CA LYS A 107 -7.29 6.80 4.50
C LYS A 107 -6.64 5.97 3.41
N VAL A 108 -7.37 5.82 2.31
CA VAL A 108 -6.82 5.25 1.08
C VAL A 108 -5.79 6.23 0.52
N GLY A 109 -4.61 5.72 0.17
CA GLY A 109 -3.58 6.54 -0.47
C GLY A 109 -4.07 7.14 -1.79
N ALA A 110 -3.49 8.25 -2.20
CA ALA A 110 -3.84 8.93 -3.43
C ALA A 110 -2.99 8.46 -4.62
N LYS A 111 -3.57 8.53 -5.82
CA LYS A 111 -2.82 8.44 -7.08
C LYS A 111 -2.27 9.82 -7.43
N THR A 112 -0.99 10.05 -7.16
CA THR A 112 -0.27 11.28 -7.54
C THR A 112 0.41 11.13 -8.90
N LEU A 113 0.93 12.24 -9.44
CA LEU A 113 1.77 12.21 -10.63
C LEU A 113 3.00 11.30 -10.45
N ARG A 114 3.65 11.34 -9.28
CA ARG A 114 4.75 10.42 -8.94
C ARG A 114 4.31 8.95 -8.99
N SER A 115 3.18 8.60 -8.39
CA SER A 115 2.71 7.21 -8.44
C SER A 115 2.42 6.76 -9.87
N GLN A 116 1.78 7.62 -10.66
CA GLN A 116 1.35 7.27 -12.02
C GLN A 116 2.50 7.24 -13.02
N LYS A 117 3.43 8.20 -12.96
CA LYS A 117 4.45 8.43 -13.99
C LYS A 117 5.90 8.44 -13.50
N GLY A 118 6.10 8.20 -12.21
CA GLY A 118 7.41 8.16 -11.55
C GLY A 118 7.93 9.54 -11.12
N ARG A 119 8.94 9.52 -10.24
CA ARG A 119 9.54 10.73 -9.64
C ARG A 119 10.08 11.72 -10.66
N THR A 120 10.71 11.26 -11.75
CA THR A 120 11.25 12.14 -12.79
C THR A 120 10.17 12.99 -13.44
N ALA A 121 8.99 12.41 -13.70
CA ALA A 121 7.87 13.14 -14.29
C ALA A 121 7.28 14.17 -13.31
N GLU A 122 7.23 13.86 -12.01
CA GLU A 122 6.82 14.81 -10.98
C GLU A 122 7.76 16.03 -10.90
N ILE A 123 9.08 15.80 -10.88
CA ILE A 123 10.08 16.88 -10.84
C ILE A 123 9.99 17.76 -12.10
N ALA A 124 9.84 17.15 -13.28
CA ALA A 124 9.68 17.90 -14.53
C ALA A 124 8.43 18.78 -14.51
N ALA A 125 7.31 18.29 -13.98
CA ALA A 125 6.08 19.05 -13.86
C ALA A 125 6.15 20.17 -12.81
N ALA A 126 6.95 20.01 -11.75
CA ALA A 126 7.15 21.04 -10.73
C ALA A 126 8.11 22.16 -11.19
N SER A 127 8.85 21.96 -12.28
CA SER A 127 9.88 22.89 -12.79
C SER A 127 9.41 23.76 -13.96
N GLY A 128 8.17 23.57 -14.45
CA GLY A 128 7.58 24.31 -15.56
C GLY A 128 6.39 25.14 -15.12
#